data_AF-A0A117LBH8-F1
#
_entry.id   AF-A0A117LBH8-F1
#
_cell.length_a   1.000
_cell.length_b   1.000
_cell.length_c   1.000
_cell.angle_alpha   90.00
_cell.angle_beta   90.00
_cell.angle_gamma   90.00
#
_symmetry.space_group_name_H-M   'P 1'
#
loop_
_entity.id
_entity.type
_entity.pdbx_description
1 polymer ?
#
loop_
_entity_poly.entity_id
_entity_poly.type
_entity_poly.pdbx_seq_one_letter_code
_entity_poly.pdbx_strand_id
1 'polypeptide(L)'
;MMFRTMLKSKIHRAVLTDANLNYMGSITIDRDLMDAADILPFEKVQVVNNNNGARLETYCIEGPRGSGMVCLNGAAARLAQPGDILIILSYI
;
A
#
# COMPACT_ATOMS: atom_id res chain seq x y z
N MET A 1 -21.86 -22.09 4.48
CA MET A 1 -22.10 -20.76 3.88
C MET A 1 -20.92 -20.45 2.97
N MET A 2 -21.15 -19.98 1.75
CA MET A 2 -20.07 -19.55 0.84
C MET A 2 -19.96 -18.02 0.93
N PHE A 3 -18.79 -17.52 1.32
CA PHE A 3 -18.53 -16.07 1.40
C PHE A 3 -17.81 -15.59 0.15
N ARG A 4 -18.15 -14.39 -0.32
CA ARG A 4 -17.45 -13.71 -1.42
C ARG A 4 -16.47 -12.71 -0.83
N THR A 5 -15.28 -12.63 -1.41
CA THR A 5 -14.34 -11.54 -1.14
C THR A 5 -14.55 -10.46 -2.18
N MET A 6 -14.93 -9.27 -1.74
CA MET A 6 -15.23 -8.14 -2.61
C MET A 6 -14.15 -7.05 -2.45
N LEU A 7 -13.81 -6.36 -3.53
CA LEU A 7 -12.98 -5.15 -3.44
C LEU A 7 -13.73 -4.12 -2.59
N LYS A 8 -13.16 -3.75 -1.45
CA LYS A 8 -13.68 -2.71 -0.56
C LYS A 8 -13.26 -1.34 -1.07
N SER A 9 -11.95 -1.15 -1.17
CA SER A 9 -11.36 0.16 -1.47
C SER A 9 -10.10 0.06 -2.32
N LYS A 10 -9.72 1.18 -2.96
CA LYS A 10 -8.44 1.29 -3.65
C LYS A 10 -7.85 2.70 -3.61
N ILE A 11 -6.53 2.77 -3.53
CA ILE A 11 -5.75 3.96 -3.88
C ILE A 11 -5.13 3.69 -5.27
N HIS A 12 -5.57 4.46 -6.26
CA HIS A 12 -5.22 4.20 -7.65
C HIS A 12 -4.08 5.10 -8.13
N ARG A 13 -3.02 4.49 -8.68
CA ARG A 13 -1.84 5.17 -9.25
C ARG A 13 -1.09 6.04 -8.24
N ALA A 14 -0.92 5.53 -7.03
CA ALA A 14 -0.08 6.16 -6.02
C ALA A 14 1.40 6.09 -6.45
N VAL A 15 2.15 7.17 -6.30
CA VAL A 15 3.60 7.16 -6.60
C VAL A 15 4.33 6.68 -5.35
N LEU A 16 5.18 5.66 -5.49
CA LEU A 16 6.03 5.23 -4.37
C LEU A 16 7.03 6.34 -4.05
N THR A 17 6.96 6.88 -2.85
CA THR A 17 7.86 7.97 -2.42
C THR A 17 9.18 7.44 -1.87
N ASP A 18 9.17 6.26 -1.24
CA ASP A 18 10.37 5.67 -0.64
C ASP A 18 10.28 4.13 -0.55
N ALA A 19 11.42 3.46 -0.37
CA ALA A 19 11.49 2.02 -0.20
C ALA A 19 12.57 1.66 0.85
N ASN A 20 12.15 1.26 2.06
CA ASN A 20 13.06 1.03 3.18
C ASN A 20 13.19 -0.47 3.53
N LEU A 21 14.25 -1.11 3.03
CA LEU A 21 14.54 -2.53 3.27
C LEU A 21 14.73 -2.89 4.75
N ASN A 22 15.26 -1.97 5.56
CA ASN A 22 15.67 -2.25 6.94
C ASN A 22 14.58 -1.94 7.97
N TYR A 23 13.43 -1.42 7.53
CA TYR A 23 12.26 -1.20 8.39
C TYR A 23 11.36 -2.43 8.44
N MET A 24 10.54 -2.54 9.49
CA MET A 24 9.59 -3.65 9.66
C MET A 24 8.59 -3.71 8.49
N GLY A 25 8.47 -4.88 7.87
CA GLY A 25 7.69 -5.06 6.64
C GLY A 25 6.24 -4.58 6.77
N SER A 26 5.82 -3.73 5.84
CA SER A 26 4.51 -3.05 5.78
C SER A 26 4.47 -2.13 4.55
N ILE A 27 3.35 -1.43 4.36
CA ILE A 27 3.32 -0.20 3.55
C ILE A 27 2.92 0.98 4.43
N THR A 28 3.76 2.02 4.50
CA THR A 28 3.40 3.30 5.13
C THR A 28 2.67 4.15 4.10
N ILE A 29 1.49 4.68 4.44
CA ILE A 29 0.67 5.51 3.54
C ILE A 29 0.25 6.78 4.27
N ASP A 30 0.34 7.93 3.62
CA ASP A 30 -0.25 9.19 4.07
C ASP A 30 -1.67 8.95 4.58
N ARG A 31 -1.91 9.36 5.82
CA ARG A 31 -3.18 9.14 6.50
C ARG A 31 -4.37 9.81 5.78
N ASP A 32 -4.17 10.91 5.06
CA ASP A 32 -5.24 11.53 4.25
C ASP A 32 -5.66 10.62 3.08
N LEU A 33 -4.71 9.91 2.46
CA LEU A 33 -5.00 8.92 1.42
C LEU A 33 -5.70 7.69 2.00
N MET A 34 -5.29 7.25 3.19
CA MET A 34 -5.95 6.15 3.90
C MET A 34 -7.40 6.49 4.24
N ASP A 35 -7.66 7.70 4.79
CA ASP A 35 -9.01 8.14 5.13
C ASP A 35 -9.88 8.28 3.88
N ALA A 36 -9.35 8.84 2.78
CA ALA A 36 -10.08 8.97 1.53
C ALA A 36 -10.46 7.62 0.90
N ALA A 37 -9.63 6.60 1.11
CA ALA A 37 -9.88 5.24 0.65
C ALA A 37 -10.56 4.36 1.71
N ASP A 38 -10.92 4.86 2.89
CA ASP A 38 -11.41 4.02 4.01
C ASP A 38 -10.49 2.80 4.24
N ILE A 39 -9.20 3.01 4.45
CA ILE A 39 -8.23 1.97 4.81
C ILE A 39 -7.75 2.22 6.23
N LEU A 40 -7.84 1.21 7.10
CA LEU A 40 -7.45 1.32 8.50
C LEU A 40 -5.98 0.95 8.73
N PRO A 41 -5.36 1.44 9.82
CA PRO A 41 -4.06 0.95 10.26
C PRO A 41 -4.14 -0.55 10.52
N PHE A 42 -3.10 -1.27 10.13
CA PHE A 42 -3.01 -2.73 10.21
C PHE A 42 -4.01 -3.51 9.32
N GLU A 43 -4.77 -2.83 8.46
CA GLU A 43 -5.63 -3.50 7.47
C GLU A 43 -4.78 -4.20 6.41
N LYS A 44 -5.18 -5.43 6.03
CA LYS A 44 -4.55 -6.18 4.94
C LYS A 44 -4.82 -5.47 3.61
N VAL A 45 -3.75 -5.25 2.84
CA VAL A 45 -3.82 -4.71 1.49
C VAL A 45 -3.04 -5.57 0.50
N GLN A 46 -3.49 -5.56 -0.74
CA GLN A 46 -2.70 -6.01 -1.89
C GLN A 46 -2.12 -4.80 -2.60
N VAL A 47 -0.81 -4.83 -2.87
CA VAL A 47 -0.10 -3.80 -3.63
C VAL A 47 0.32 -4.40 -4.96
N VAL A 48 -0.02 -3.71 -6.05
CA VAL A 48 0.39 -4.09 -7.40
C VAL A 48 1.15 -2.93 -8.03
N ASN A 49 2.27 -3.26 -8.67
CA ASN A 49 3.18 -2.28 -9.25
C ASN A 49 3.02 -2.27 -10.78
N ASN A 50 2.58 -1.15 -11.35
CA ASN A 50 2.38 -1.00 -12.79
C ASN A 50 3.69 -0.97 -13.58
N ASN A 51 4.80 -0.64 -12.94
CA ASN A 51 6.08 -0.48 -13.62
C ASN A 51 6.78 -1.82 -13.88
N ASN A 52 6.64 -2.79 -12.96
CA ASN A 52 7.34 -4.07 -13.04
C ASN A 52 6.43 -5.31 -12.93
N GLY A 53 5.12 -5.13 -12.71
CA GLY A 53 4.15 -6.21 -12.60
C GLY A 53 4.17 -6.97 -11.27
N ALA A 54 5.00 -6.57 -10.30
CA ALA A 54 5.06 -7.19 -8.99
C ALA A 54 3.71 -7.08 -8.26
N ARG A 55 3.37 -8.12 -7.51
CA ARG A 55 2.15 -8.21 -6.70
C ARG A 55 2.52 -8.76 -5.33
N LEU A 56 2.10 -8.08 -4.28
CA LEU A 56 2.36 -8.50 -2.90
C LEU A 56 1.15 -8.22 -2.02
N GLU A 57 1.10 -8.89 -0.88
CA GLU A 57 0.15 -8.60 0.19
C GLU A 57 0.92 -8.18 1.45
N THR A 58 0.41 -7.18 2.14
CA THR A 58 0.98 -6.67 3.39
C THR A 58 -0.11 -5.95 4.20
N TYR A 59 0.27 -5.16 5.20
CA TYR A 59 -0.64 -4.33 5.99
C TYR A 59 -0.19 -2.87 6.00
N CYS A 60 -1.14 -1.97 6.25
CA CYS A 60 -0.89 -0.53 6.25
C CYS A 60 -0.39 -0.01 7.60
N ILE A 61 0.52 0.96 7.55
CA ILE A 61 0.94 1.82 8.66
C ILE A 61 0.66 3.28 8.30
N GLU A 62 0.26 4.08 9.28
CA GLU A 62 -0.03 5.49 9.08
C GLU A 62 1.26 6.29 8.83
N GLY A 63 1.28 7.04 7.74
CA GLY A 63 2.25 8.09 7.47
C GLY A 63 1.72 9.48 7.87
N PRO A 64 2.57 10.51 7.88
CA PRO A 64 2.16 11.87 8.21
C PRO A 64 1.08 12.38 7.24
N ARG A 65 0.05 13.07 7.77
CA ARG A 65 -1.03 13.67 6.96
C ARG A 65 -0.50 14.72 5.98
N GLY A 66 -1.04 14.72 4.77
CA GLY A 66 -0.73 15.70 3.72
C GLY A 66 0.68 15.58 3.14
N SER A 67 1.42 14.52 3.49
CA SER A 67 2.79 14.30 3.03
C SER A 67 2.88 13.69 1.64
N GLY A 68 1.81 13.05 1.16
CA GLY A 68 1.81 12.20 -0.03
C GLY A 68 2.64 10.92 0.13
N MET A 69 3.10 10.59 1.35
CA MET A 69 3.99 9.46 1.60
C MET A 69 3.35 8.13 1.19
N VAL A 70 4.11 7.34 0.43
CA VAL A 70 3.83 5.93 0.14
C VAL A 70 5.16 5.20 0.18
N CYS A 71 5.42 4.46 1.24
CA CYS A 71 6.71 3.78 1.46
C CYS A 71 6.52 2.29 1.65
N LEU A 72 7.24 1.48 0.87
CA LEU A 72 7.29 0.04 1.06
C LEU A 72 8.44 -0.33 1.98
N ASN A 73 8.12 -1.04 3.07
CA ASN A 73 9.07 -1.38 4.11
C ASN A 73 9.45 -2.87 4.05
N GLY A 74 10.63 -3.19 4.58
CA GLY A 74 11.11 -4.56 4.75
C GLY A 74 11.28 -5.29 3.42
N ALA A 75 10.89 -6.56 3.39
CA ALA A 75 11.00 -7.38 2.18
C ALA A 75 10.25 -6.79 0.96
N ALA A 76 9.18 -6.02 1.19
CA ALA A 76 8.41 -5.37 0.12
C ALA A 76 9.21 -4.29 -0.63
N ALA A 77 10.21 -3.69 0.01
CA ALA A 77 11.11 -2.71 -0.61
C ALA A 77 11.93 -3.31 -1.78
N ARG A 78 12.06 -4.64 -1.88
CA ARG A 78 12.73 -5.30 -3.01
C ARG A 78 11.86 -5.42 -4.27
N LEU A 79 10.56 -5.16 -4.15
CA LEU A 79 9.57 -5.39 -5.22
C LEU A 79 9.14 -4.09 -5.93
N ALA A 80 9.71 -2.95 -5.55
CA ALA A 80 9.44 -1.66 -6.16
C ALA A 80 10.60 -0.70 -5.90
N GLN A 81 10.63 0.42 -6.63
CA GLN A 81 11.58 1.49 -6.44
C GLN A 81 10.86 2.84 -6.33
N PRO A 82 11.40 3.83 -5.60
CA PRO A 82 10.81 5.17 -5.57
C PRO A 82 10.56 5.71 -6.98
N GLY A 83 9.39 6.30 -7.20
CA GLY A 83 8.89 6.71 -8.51
C GLY A 83 7.97 5.69 -9.21
N ASP A 84 7.91 4.44 -8.73
CA ASP A 84 6.99 3.44 -9.28
C ASP A 84 5.52 3.80 -9.04
N ILE A 85 4.65 3.42 -9.98
CA ILE A 85 3.20 3.63 -9.90
C ILE A 85 2.53 2.39 -9.31
N LEU A 86 1.96 2.55 -8.12
CA LEU A 86 1.30 1.49 -7.37
C LEU A 86 -0.22 1.61 -7.42
N ILE A 87 -0.89 0.48 -7.28
CA ILE A 87 -2.31 0.41 -6.91
C ILE A 87 -2.41 -0.41 -5.63
N ILE A 88 -3.04 0.17 -4.62
CA ILE A 88 -3.20 -0.41 -3.29
C ILE A 88 -4.69 -0.77 -3.13
N LEU A 89 -4.98 -2.02 -2.80
CA LEU A 89 -6.32 -2.60 -2.81
C LEU A 89 -6.63 -3.20 -1.43
N SER A 90 -7.84 -2.98 -0.90
CA SER A 90 -8.35 -3.69 0.28
C SER A 90 -9.65 -4.42 -0.03
N TYR A 91 -9.97 -5.43 0.78
CA TYR A 91 -11.07 -6.36 0.54
C TYR A 91 -11.87 -6.65 1.81
N ILE A 92 -13.14 -7.05 1.65
CA ILE A 92 -14.03 -7.56 2.72
C ILE A 92 -14.67 -8.89 2.33
#